data_AF-A0A1H7ZTT5-F1
#
_entry.id   AF-A0A1H7ZTT5-F1
#
_cell.length_a   1.000
_cell.length_b   1.000
_cell.length_c   1.000
_cell.angle_alpha   90.00
_cell.angle_beta   90.00
_cell.angle_gamma   90.00
#
_symmetry.space_group_name_H-M   'P 1'
#
loop_
_entity.id
_entity.type
_entity.pdbx_description
1 polymer ?
#
loop_
_entity_poly.entity_id
_entity_poly.type
_entity_poly.pdbx_seq_one_letter_code
_entity_poly.pdbx_strand_id
1 'polypeptide(L)'
;MAYIYSRKAPRYTKPASNVAIQLCAIETARDGINLPIASSPIHATFRKDMQEWKKICNDIIIWDYIIQFQNLISPFPNFSVMQDNIRFYVENNATGIFCQGNREKGGEFAELRGYLLSKLLWNPDCDFQAHMKDFLNGYYGAAGPYLYEYIKMMEAELKKSGRRLSMDGEPESHKMGYLSEECVKKYNELFDKAEKSVWNKQEVLARVQKERMGLMYVQLRLEYGSLLERRKVLQRLMRLAEANDVWMFSEVDWRKDQSGNREMFYQKYMNRLNNESAK
;
A
#
# COMPACT_ATOMS: atom_id res chain seq x y z
N MET A 1 2.73 -22.03 -14.06
CA MET A 1 2.23 -20.68 -13.73
C MET A 1 0.73 -20.62 -13.96
N ALA A 2 -0.04 -20.37 -12.90
CA ALA A 2 -1.49 -20.20 -12.92
C ALA A 2 -1.80 -18.71 -12.77
N TYR A 3 -2.01 -18.04 -13.90
CA TYR A 3 -2.15 -16.58 -13.98
C TYR A 3 -3.17 -16.19 -15.06
N ILE A 4 -4.17 -15.38 -14.69
CA ILE A 4 -5.24 -14.89 -15.57
C ILE A 4 -5.90 -16.06 -16.33
N TYR A 5 -5.52 -16.27 -17.61
CA TYR A 5 -6.07 -17.31 -18.47
C TYR A 5 -5.78 -18.72 -17.94
N SER A 6 -4.59 -18.96 -17.37
CA SER A 6 -4.20 -20.27 -16.84
C SER A 6 -4.50 -20.45 -15.35
N ARG A 7 -5.25 -19.53 -14.73
CA ARG A 7 -5.50 -19.54 -13.27
C ARG A 7 -6.24 -20.79 -12.80
N LYS A 8 -7.19 -21.28 -13.61
CA LYS A 8 -8.04 -22.42 -13.25
C LYS A 8 -7.26 -23.73 -13.26
N ALA A 9 -7.52 -24.59 -12.28
CA ALA A 9 -6.97 -25.94 -12.25
C ALA A 9 -7.39 -26.73 -13.51
N PRO A 10 -6.46 -27.50 -14.12
CA PRO A 10 -6.77 -28.36 -15.26
C PRO A 10 -7.79 -29.45 -14.90
N ARG A 11 -8.61 -29.85 -15.88
CA ARG A 11 -9.66 -30.87 -15.67
C ARG A 11 -9.12 -32.29 -15.51
N TYR A 12 -8.00 -32.62 -16.15
CA TYR A 12 -7.49 -34.00 -16.25
C TYR A 12 -6.06 -34.15 -15.74
N THR A 13 -5.14 -33.29 -16.18
CA THR A 13 -3.73 -33.37 -15.84
C THR A 13 -3.49 -32.98 -14.39
N LYS A 14 -2.62 -33.69 -13.69
CA LYS A 14 -2.18 -33.34 -12.34
C LYS A 14 -0.67 -33.04 -12.35
N PRO A 15 -0.20 -32.07 -11.54
CA PRO A 15 1.23 -31.87 -11.37
C PRO A 15 1.87 -33.13 -10.77
N ALA A 16 3.11 -33.43 -11.17
CA ALA A 16 3.92 -34.43 -10.49
C ALA A 16 4.26 -33.94 -9.08
N SER A 17 4.66 -34.85 -8.18
CA SER A 17 4.90 -34.54 -6.76
C SER A 17 6.04 -33.54 -6.51
N ASN A 18 6.90 -33.31 -7.50
CA ASN A 18 8.02 -32.36 -7.45
C ASN A 18 7.74 -31.07 -8.25
N VAL A 19 6.50 -30.84 -8.68
CA VAL A 19 6.10 -29.66 -9.43
C VAL A 19 5.29 -28.74 -8.53
N ALA A 20 5.86 -27.56 -8.24
CA ALA A 20 5.15 -26.48 -7.57
C ALA A 20 4.28 -25.69 -8.56
N ILE A 21 3.08 -25.32 -8.13
CA ILE A 21 2.21 -24.42 -8.90
C ILE A 21 2.31 -23.01 -8.34
N GLN A 22 2.91 -22.11 -9.11
CA GLN A 22 2.83 -20.69 -8.80
C GLN A 22 1.44 -20.15 -9.20
N LEU A 23 0.63 -19.78 -8.21
CA LEU A 23 -0.73 -19.23 -8.37
C LEU A 23 -0.75 -17.75 -8.02
N CYS A 24 -1.27 -16.93 -8.92
CA CYS A 24 -1.22 -15.47 -8.79
C CYS A 24 -2.59 -14.90 -8.37
N ALA A 25 -2.61 -14.05 -7.36
CA ALA A 25 -3.81 -13.41 -6.83
C ALA A 25 -4.10 -12.03 -7.47
N ILE A 26 -3.75 -11.82 -8.75
CA ILE A 26 -3.82 -10.47 -9.35
C ILE A 26 -5.23 -9.85 -9.38
N GLU A 27 -6.27 -10.65 -9.61
CA GLU A 27 -7.65 -10.14 -9.64
C GLU A 27 -8.08 -9.65 -8.25
N THR A 28 -7.63 -10.31 -7.17
CA THR A 28 -7.95 -9.87 -5.81
C THR A 28 -7.33 -8.50 -5.51
N ALA A 29 -6.10 -8.29 -5.98
CA ALA A 29 -5.37 -7.02 -5.86
C ALA A 29 -5.98 -5.88 -6.70
N ARG A 30 -6.57 -6.19 -7.85
CA ARG A 30 -7.23 -5.22 -8.74
C ARG A 30 -8.64 -4.85 -8.29
N ASP A 31 -9.40 -5.81 -7.79
CA ASP A 31 -10.84 -5.64 -7.58
C ASP A 31 -11.21 -5.22 -6.15
N GLY A 32 -10.34 -5.47 -5.18
CA GLY A 32 -10.58 -5.13 -3.77
C GLY A 32 -9.51 -5.67 -2.84
N ILE A 33 -8.29 -5.13 -2.94
CA ILE A 33 -7.14 -5.57 -2.14
C ILE A 33 -7.33 -5.35 -0.63
N ASN A 34 -8.25 -4.47 -0.24
CA ASN A 34 -8.61 -4.20 1.15
C ASN A 34 -9.73 -5.12 1.67
N LEU A 35 -10.14 -6.13 0.90
CA LEU A 35 -11.20 -7.06 1.29
C LEU A 35 -10.61 -8.46 1.51
N PRO A 36 -10.96 -9.16 2.60
CA PRO A 36 -10.39 -10.45 2.95
C PRO A 36 -10.74 -11.51 1.91
N ILE A 37 -9.74 -12.27 1.45
CA ILE A 37 -9.92 -13.30 0.44
C ILE A 37 -10.80 -14.43 0.96
N ALA A 38 -10.68 -14.82 2.23
CA ALA A 38 -11.41 -15.93 2.82
C ALA A 38 -12.94 -15.76 2.79
N SER A 39 -13.45 -14.53 2.92
CA SER A 39 -14.88 -14.28 3.19
C SER A 39 -15.55 -13.33 2.20
N SER A 40 -14.81 -12.42 1.55
CA SER A 40 -15.44 -11.41 0.69
C SER A 40 -16.06 -12.02 -0.58
N PRO A 41 -17.33 -11.74 -0.92
CA PRO A 41 -17.96 -12.33 -2.10
C PRO A 41 -17.26 -11.98 -3.42
N ILE A 42 -16.55 -10.85 -3.47
CA ILE A 42 -15.81 -10.42 -4.67
C ILE A 42 -14.67 -11.37 -5.05
N HIS A 43 -14.09 -12.06 -4.06
CA HIS A 43 -12.95 -12.97 -4.25
C HIS A 43 -13.41 -14.43 -4.41
N ALA A 44 -14.71 -14.69 -4.62
CA ALA A 44 -15.26 -16.04 -4.67
C ALA A 44 -14.67 -16.91 -5.79
N THR A 45 -14.38 -16.32 -6.95
CA THR A 45 -13.77 -17.03 -8.08
C THR A 45 -12.34 -17.46 -7.76
N PHE A 46 -11.53 -16.56 -7.18
CA PHE A 46 -10.17 -16.88 -6.75
C PHE A 46 -10.16 -17.94 -5.64
N ARG A 47 -11.05 -17.82 -4.63
CA ARG A 47 -11.20 -18.84 -3.59
C ARG A 47 -11.50 -20.22 -4.17
N LYS A 48 -12.43 -20.29 -5.12
CA LYS A 48 -12.78 -21.53 -5.81
C LYS A 48 -11.56 -22.09 -6.53
N ASP A 49 -10.83 -21.27 -7.28
CA ASP A 49 -9.64 -21.73 -8.01
C ASP A 49 -8.57 -22.28 -7.05
N MET A 50 -8.31 -21.62 -5.92
CA MET A 50 -7.41 -22.12 -4.87
C MET A 50 -7.86 -23.47 -4.31
N GLN A 51 -9.16 -23.62 -4.00
CA GLN A 51 -9.73 -24.86 -3.48
C GLN A 51 -9.69 -26.01 -4.50
N GLU A 52 -9.85 -25.73 -5.80
CA GLU A 52 -9.69 -26.74 -6.85
C GLU A 52 -8.21 -27.14 -7.02
N TRP A 53 -7.28 -26.19 -6.96
CA TRP A 53 -5.85 -26.50 -6.97
C TRP A 53 -5.44 -27.36 -5.78
N LYS A 54 -5.94 -27.05 -4.58
CA LYS A 54 -5.70 -27.81 -3.34
C LYS A 54 -6.02 -29.31 -3.50
N LYS A 55 -7.01 -29.69 -4.33
CA LYS A 55 -7.39 -31.10 -4.55
C LYS A 55 -6.38 -31.90 -5.36
N ILE A 56 -5.54 -31.24 -6.15
CA ILE A 56 -4.64 -31.89 -7.11
C ILE A 56 -3.17 -31.52 -6.94
N CYS A 57 -2.86 -30.56 -6.06
CA CYS A 57 -1.51 -30.07 -5.81
C CYS A 57 -1.32 -29.83 -4.30
N ASN A 58 -0.19 -30.31 -3.79
CA ASN A 58 0.21 -30.14 -2.39
C ASN A 58 1.32 -29.08 -2.21
N ASP A 59 1.78 -28.47 -3.31
CA ASP A 59 2.89 -27.53 -3.32
C ASP A 59 2.51 -26.30 -4.16
N ILE A 60 1.81 -25.35 -3.51
CA ILE A 60 1.32 -24.13 -4.16
C ILE A 60 2.16 -22.95 -3.67
N ILE A 61 2.76 -22.23 -4.62
CA ILE A 61 3.47 -20.98 -4.34
C ILE A 61 2.54 -19.82 -4.72
N ILE A 62 2.16 -18.99 -3.75
CA ILE A 62 1.32 -17.84 -4.01
C ILE A 62 2.16 -16.66 -4.48
N TRP A 63 1.71 -15.98 -5.52
CA TRP A 63 2.15 -14.63 -5.86
C TRP A 63 1.01 -13.65 -5.56
N ASP A 64 1.17 -12.89 -4.48
CA ASP A 64 0.24 -11.86 -4.04
C ASP A 64 0.82 -10.46 -4.23
N TYR A 65 -0.01 -9.42 -4.11
CA TYR A 65 0.36 -8.03 -4.28
C TYR A 65 -0.07 -7.22 -3.06
N ILE A 66 0.78 -6.32 -2.58
CA ILE A 66 0.51 -5.53 -1.36
C ILE A 66 0.68 -4.01 -1.55
N ILE A 67 0.81 -3.56 -2.80
CA ILE A 67 1.14 -2.19 -3.19
C ILE A 67 0.19 -1.62 -4.25
N GLN A 68 0.18 -0.30 -4.41
CA GLN A 68 -0.45 0.43 -5.49
C GLN A 68 0.59 0.87 -6.55
N PHE A 69 0.80 0.05 -7.59
CA PHE A 69 1.82 0.32 -8.62
C PHE A 69 1.65 1.66 -9.32
N GLN A 70 0.41 2.14 -9.47
CA GLN A 70 0.15 3.46 -10.05
C GLN A 70 0.60 4.61 -9.15
N ASN A 71 0.73 4.42 -7.84
CA ASN A 71 0.98 5.51 -6.89
C ASN A 71 1.82 4.98 -5.70
N LEU A 72 3.10 4.72 -5.94
CA LEU A 72 4.00 3.97 -5.03
C LEU A 72 4.13 4.56 -3.62
N ILE A 73 4.01 5.88 -3.51
CA ILE A 73 4.13 6.61 -2.25
C ILE A 73 2.77 7.02 -1.66
N SER A 74 1.66 6.80 -2.37
CA SER A 74 0.34 7.18 -1.88
C SER A 74 -0.06 6.36 -0.66
N PRO A 75 -0.79 6.93 0.31
CA PRO A 75 -1.37 6.16 1.42
C PRO A 75 -2.24 5.02 0.88
N PHE A 76 -2.03 3.79 1.38
CA PHE A 76 -2.68 2.60 0.83
C PHE A 76 -3.06 1.59 1.93
N PRO A 77 -4.16 1.82 2.66
CA PRO A 77 -4.48 1.09 3.89
C PRO A 77 -5.06 -0.32 3.64
N ASN A 78 -4.18 -1.30 3.48
CA ASN A 78 -4.49 -2.72 3.29
C ASN A 78 -3.82 -3.66 4.32
N PHE A 79 -3.30 -3.13 5.44
CA PHE A 79 -2.68 -3.96 6.49
C PHE A 79 -3.69 -4.91 7.15
N SER A 80 -4.92 -4.47 7.36
CA SER A 80 -5.97 -5.21 8.07
C SER A 80 -6.32 -6.58 7.48
N VAL A 81 -6.08 -6.81 6.19
CA VAL A 81 -6.37 -8.10 5.54
C VAL A 81 -5.17 -9.02 5.39
N MET A 82 -3.96 -8.54 5.70
CA MET A 82 -2.72 -9.32 5.48
C MET A 82 -2.74 -10.66 6.20
N GLN A 83 -3.09 -10.64 7.49
CA GLN A 83 -3.12 -11.85 8.32
C GLN A 83 -4.19 -12.85 7.83
N ASP A 84 -5.40 -12.37 7.56
CA ASP A 84 -6.50 -13.20 7.07
C ASP A 84 -6.18 -13.84 5.71
N ASN A 85 -5.55 -13.09 4.81
CA ASN A 85 -5.14 -13.62 3.51
C ASN A 85 -4.03 -14.67 3.64
N ILE A 86 -3.02 -14.44 4.49
CA ILE A 86 -1.94 -15.42 4.72
C ILE A 86 -2.49 -16.70 5.35
N ARG A 87 -3.38 -16.60 6.35
CA ARG A 87 -4.08 -17.77 6.92
C ARG A 87 -4.83 -18.55 5.84
N PHE A 88 -5.61 -17.85 5.03
CA PHE A 88 -6.35 -18.46 3.93
C PHE A 88 -5.43 -19.22 2.96
N TYR A 89 -4.27 -18.65 2.61
CA TYR A 89 -3.30 -19.34 1.74
C TYR A 89 -2.76 -20.62 2.40
N VAL A 90 -2.32 -20.54 3.66
CA VAL A 90 -1.79 -21.69 4.41
C VAL A 90 -2.83 -22.81 4.52
N GLU A 91 -4.08 -22.47 4.86
CA GLU A 91 -5.20 -23.41 4.92
C GLU A 91 -5.49 -24.12 3.58
N ASN A 92 -5.01 -23.57 2.47
CA ASN A 92 -5.22 -24.09 1.12
C ASN A 92 -3.94 -24.66 0.46
N ASN A 93 -3.03 -25.22 1.26
CA ASN A 93 -1.78 -25.88 0.80
C ASN A 93 -0.76 -24.91 0.18
N ALA A 94 -0.79 -23.62 0.53
CA ALA A 94 0.33 -22.75 0.17
C ALA A 94 1.58 -23.16 0.98
N THR A 95 2.64 -23.50 0.25
CA THR A 95 3.96 -23.89 0.79
C THR A 95 4.97 -22.75 0.67
N GLY A 96 4.69 -21.79 -0.21
CA GLY A 96 5.43 -20.54 -0.33
C GLY A 96 4.48 -19.38 -0.65
N ILE A 97 4.78 -18.19 -0.14
CA ILE A 97 4.00 -16.98 -0.41
C ILE A 97 5.00 -15.86 -0.74
N PHE A 98 4.90 -15.35 -1.96
CA PHE A 98 5.63 -14.20 -2.45
C PHE A 98 4.67 -13.01 -2.56
N CYS A 99 4.84 -12.03 -1.68
CA CYS A 99 4.08 -10.77 -1.73
C CYS A 99 4.91 -9.72 -2.47
N GLN A 100 4.51 -9.37 -3.69
CA GLN A 100 5.13 -8.29 -4.44
C GLN A 100 4.73 -6.94 -3.84
N GLY A 101 5.74 -6.24 -3.31
CA GLY A 101 5.64 -4.88 -2.78
C GLY A 101 6.42 -3.87 -3.61
N ASN A 102 6.92 -2.83 -2.96
CA ASN A 102 7.66 -1.76 -3.63
C ASN A 102 9.02 -2.25 -4.14
N ARG A 103 9.27 -2.10 -5.44
CA ARG A 103 10.60 -2.33 -6.01
C ARG A 103 11.53 -1.14 -5.77
N GLU A 104 10.95 0.06 -5.71
CA GLU A 104 11.67 1.33 -5.67
C GLU A 104 12.00 1.79 -4.24
N LYS A 105 12.75 2.89 -4.11
CA LYS A 105 12.95 3.56 -2.81
C LYS A 105 11.74 4.42 -2.45
N GLY A 106 11.44 4.51 -1.16
CA GLY A 106 10.49 5.50 -0.64
C GLY A 106 9.01 5.10 -0.58
N GLY A 107 8.64 3.87 -0.96
CA GLY A 107 7.24 3.42 -0.96
C GLY A 107 6.59 3.52 0.42
N GLU A 108 5.27 3.69 0.43
CA GLU A 108 4.48 3.86 1.66
C GLU A 108 4.67 2.69 2.62
N PHE A 109 5.19 2.98 3.82
CA PHE A 109 5.46 2.03 4.88
C PHE A 109 6.13 0.72 4.42
N ALA A 110 7.00 0.78 3.40
CA ALA A 110 7.62 -0.39 2.79
C ALA A 110 8.36 -1.27 3.83
N GLU A 111 9.05 -0.63 4.78
CA GLU A 111 9.78 -1.28 5.86
C GLU A 111 8.84 -1.98 6.85
N LEU A 112 7.73 -1.34 7.23
CA LEU A 112 6.70 -1.94 8.10
C LEU A 112 6.02 -3.13 7.40
N ARG A 113 5.72 -3.01 6.10
CA ARG A 113 5.13 -4.09 5.30
C ARG A 113 6.05 -5.31 5.25
N GLY A 114 7.33 -5.09 4.96
CA GLY A 114 8.33 -6.17 4.97
C GLY A 114 8.44 -6.84 6.34
N TYR A 115 8.48 -6.06 7.41
CA TYR A 115 8.51 -6.59 8.79
C TYR A 115 7.27 -7.43 9.10
N LEU A 116 6.06 -6.91 8.86
CA LEU A 116 4.81 -7.62 9.19
C LEU A 116 4.64 -8.90 8.36
N LEU A 117 4.96 -8.85 7.07
CA LEU A 117 4.97 -10.05 6.24
C LEU A 117 5.96 -11.09 6.77
N SER A 118 7.17 -10.69 7.17
CA SER A 118 8.13 -11.64 7.76
C SER A 118 7.60 -12.34 9.02
N LYS A 119 6.84 -11.62 9.87
CA LYS A 119 6.21 -12.20 11.06
C LYS A 119 5.10 -13.18 10.69
N LEU A 120 4.23 -12.80 9.76
CA LEU A 120 3.09 -13.62 9.33
C LEU A 120 3.53 -14.88 8.56
N LEU A 121 4.58 -14.78 7.75
CA LEU A 121 5.15 -15.94 7.04
C LEU A 121 5.83 -16.92 7.98
N TRP A 122 6.32 -16.46 9.14
CA TRP A 122 6.85 -17.33 10.18
C TRP A 122 5.74 -17.96 11.02
N ASN A 123 4.74 -17.16 11.40
CA ASN A 123 3.59 -17.62 12.17
C ASN A 123 2.32 -16.84 11.77
N PRO A 124 1.39 -17.44 11.00
CA PRO A 124 0.17 -16.76 10.56
C PRO A 124 -0.79 -16.43 11.72
N ASP A 125 -0.61 -17.06 12.88
CA ASP A 125 -1.43 -16.86 14.08
C ASP A 125 -0.79 -15.97 15.15
N CYS A 126 0.30 -15.28 14.80
CA CYS A 126 0.91 -14.30 15.69
C CYS A 126 -0.03 -13.12 16.03
N ASP A 127 0.29 -12.38 17.09
CA ASP A 127 -0.39 -11.12 17.39
C ASP A 127 0.09 -10.03 16.42
N PHE A 128 -0.63 -9.88 15.31
CA PHE A 128 -0.32 -8.92 14.26
C PHE A 128 -0.30 -7.48 14.77
N GLN A 129 -1.20 -7.12 15.70
CA GLN A 129 -1.27 -5.75 16.23
C GLN A 129 -0.13 -5.46 17.18
N ALA A 130 0.30 -6.44 17.99
CA ALA A 130 1.50 -6.31 18.81
C ALA A 130 2.75 -6.11 17.94
N HIS A 131 2.91 -6.90 16.86
CA HIS A 131 4.02 -6.74 15.93
C HIS A 131 4.03 -5.38 15.22
N MET A 132 2.87 -4.87 14.80
CA MET A 132 2.80 -3.53 14.21
C MET A 132 3.25 -2.46 15.20
N LYS A 133 2.75 -2.52 16.45
CA LYS A 133 3.14 -1.55 17.49
C LYS A 133 4.62 -1.66 17.85
N ASP A 134 5.15 -2.88 17.96
CA ASP A 134 6.57 -3.15 18.21
C ASP A 134 7.45 -2.46 17.15
N PHE A 135 7.16 -2.71 15.86
CA PHE A 135 7.90 -2.06 14.78
C PHE A 135 7.77 -0.53 14.82
N LEU A 136 6.55 -0.02 14.96
CA LEU A 136 6.31 1.42 14.93
C LEU A 136 7.05 2.13 16.07
N ASN A 137 7.02 1.57 17.28
CA ASN A 137 7.71 2.14 18.43
C ASN A 137 9.23 1.96 18.36
N GLY A 138 9.72 0.83 17.81
CA GLY A 138 11.15 0.58 17.65
C GLY A 138 11.78 1.41 16.54
N TYR A 139 11.15 1.46 15.37
CA TYR A 139 11.68 2.08 14.16
C TYR A 139 11.45 3.61 14.11
N TYR A 140 10.28 4.07 14.59
CA TYR A 140 9.91 5.50 14.63
C TYR A 140 9.96 6.10 16.04
N GLY A 141 10.34 5.35 17.07
CA GLY A 141 10.50 5.87 18.42
C GLY A 141 9.19 6.43 19.00
N ALA A 142 9.27 7.62 19.62
CA ALA A 142 8.12 8.29 20.22
C ALA A 142 7.03 8.71 19.20
N ALA A 143 7.33 8.67 17.89
CA ALA A 143 6.36 8.91 16.84
C ALA A 143 5.44 7.70 16.59
N GLY A 144 5.85 6.49 17.03
CA GLY A 144 5.16 5.23 16.78
C GLY A 144 3.66 5.25 17.08
N PRO A 145 3.21 5.72 18.27
CA PRO A 145 1.78 5.79 18.59
C PRO A 145 0.95 6.66 17.64
N TYR A 146 1.50 7.78 17.17
CA TYR A 146 0.81 8.68 16.23
C TYR A 146 0.71 8.08 14.82
N LEU A 147 1.75 7.37 14.38
CA LEU A 147 1.73 6.64 13.11
C LEU A 147 0.78 5.45 13.17
N TYR A 148 0.68 4.77 14.31
CA TYR A 148 -0.30 3.72 14.53
C TYR A 148 -1.73 4.28 14.43
N GLU A 149 -2.00 5.39 15.12
CA GLU A 149 -3.30 6.08 15.04
C GLU A 149 -3.64 6.50 13.61
N TYR A 150 -2.66 7.03 12.86
CA TYR A 150 -2.82 7.37 11.45
C TYR A 150 -3.23 6.15 10.59
N ILE A 151 -2.52 5.03 10.72
CA ILE A 151 -2.86 3.78 10.01
C ILE A 151 -4.27 3.31 10.38
N LYS A 152 -4.60 3.26 11.68
CA LYS A 152 -5.92 2.83 12.15
C LYS A 152 -7.05 3.72 11.64
N MET A 153 -6.83 5.03 11.63
CA MET A 153 -7.81 6.00 11.15
C MET A 153 -8.04 5.85 9.64
N MET A 154 -6.98 5.69 8.85
CA MET A 154 -7.10 5.44 7.40
C MET A 154 -7.90 4.17 7.09
N GLU A 155 -7.61 3.07 7.78
CA GLU A 155 -8.35 1.81 7.61
C GLU A 155 -9.83 1.96 7.98
N ALA A 156 -10.12 2.67 9.08
CA ALA A 156 -11.47 2.92 9.55
C ALA A 156 -12.27 3.76 8.54
N GLU A 157 -11.70 4.86 8.04
CA GLU A 157 -12.37 5.73 7.07
C GLU A 157 -12.51 5.05 5.70
N LEU A 158 -11.56 4.21 5.29
CA LEU A 158 -11.71 3.40 4.08
C LEU A 158 -12.89 2.44 4.23
N LYS A 159 -12.95 1.70 5.35
CA LYS A 159 -14.05 0.77 5.64
C LYS A 159 -15.40 1.49 5.66
N LYS A 160 -15.48 2.63 6.35
CA LYS A 160 -16.69 3.47 6.44
C LYS A 160 -17.15 3.96 5.07
N SER A 161 -16.22 4.30 4.17
CA SER A 161 -16.56 4.78 2.82
C SER A 161 -17.14 3.69 1.91
N GLY A 162 -16.98 2.41 2.25
CA GLY A 162 -17.38 1.27 1.40
C GLY A 162 -16.59 1.17 0.08
N ARG A 163 -15.55 1.99 -0.10
CA ARG A 163 -14.73 2.00 -1.33
C ARG A 163 -13.75 0.83 -1.32
N ARG A 164 -13.42 0.38 -2.52
CA ARG A 164 -12.45 -0.69 -2.78
C ARG A 164 -11.12 -0.08 -3.18
N LEU A 165 -10.03 -0.61 -2.65
CA LEU A 165 -8.69 -0.31 -3.12
C LEU A 165 -8.38 -1.20 -4.33
N SER A 166 -7.67 -0.62 -5.28
CA SER A 166 -7.11 -1.30 -6.45
C SER A 166 -5.63 -0.94 -6.55
N MET A 167 -4.78 -1.93 -6.85
CA MET A 167 -3.37 -1.66 -7.17
C MET A 167 -3.21 -0.75 -8.41
N ASP A 168 -4.22 -0.77 -9.28
CA ASP A 168 -4.35 0.04 -10.49
C ASP A 168 -5.31 1.22 -10.28
N GLY A 169 -5.54 1.63 -9.02
CA GLY A 169 -6.43 2.74 -8.66
C GLY A 169 -5.71 4.09 -8.60
N GLU A 170 -6.51 5.16 -8.45
CA GLU A 170 -6.03 6.53 -8.36
C GLU A 170 -6.56 7.23 -7.08
N PRO A 171 -5.77 8.13 -6.43
CA PRO A 171 -6.19 8.88 -5.24
C PRO A 171 -7.53 9.60 -5.40
N GLU A 172 -7.82 10.11 -6.60
CA GLU A 172 -9.06 10.82 -6.93
C GLU A 172 -10.31 9.97 -6.68
N SER A 173 -10.21 8.65 -6.84
CA SER A 173 -11.31 7.71 -6.56
C SER A 173 -11.65 7.60 -5.07
N HIS A 174 -10.80 8.15 -4.20
CA HIS A 174 -10.93 8.13 -2.75
C HIS A 174 -11.07 9.53 -2.12
N LYS A 175 -11.22 10.59 -2.94
CA LYS A 175 -11.51 11.98 -2.50
C LYS A 175 -12.75 12.10 -1.62
N MET A 176 -13.71 11.19 -1.78
CA MET A 176 -14.93 11.10 -0.95
C MET A 176 -14.88 9.90 0.02
N GLY A 177 -13.69 9.55 0.51
CA GLY A 177 -13.46 8.44 1.43
C GLY A 177 -12.28 8.73 2.36
N TYR A 178 -11.39 7.75 2.54
CA TYR A 178 -10.23 7.89 3.44
C TYR A 178 -9.24 8.99 3.02
N LEU A 179 -9.26 9.45 1.77
CA LEU A 179 -8.46 10.58 1.28
C LEU A 179 -9.26 11.88 1.17
N SER A 180 -10.40 12.00 1.86
CA SER A 180 -11.11 13.29 1.94
C SER A 180 -10.28 14.38 2.58
N GLU A 181 -10.58 15.65 2.27
CA GLU A 181 -9.83 16.80 2.80
C GLU A 181 -9.84 16.84 4.33
N GLU A 182 -10.97 16.50 4.95
CA GLU A 182 -11.10 16.38 6.41
C GLU A 182 -10.17 15.30 6.97
N CYS A 183 -10.11 14.13 6.32
CA CYS A 183 -9.22 13.05 6.71
C CYS A 183 -7.74 13.46 6.55
N VAL A 184 -7.37 14.02 5.41
CA VAL A 184 -5.99 14.49 5.13
C VAL A 184 -5.55 15.56 6.14
N LYS A 185 -6.45 16.45 6.57
CA LYS A 185 -6.16 17.41 7.64
C LYS A 185 -5.83 16.71 8.97
N LYS A 186 -6.67 15.78 9.41
CA LYS A 186 -6.44 15.01 10.65
C LYS A 186 -5.17 14.17 10.58
N TYR A 187 -4.87 13.58 9.43
CA TYR A 187 -3.63 12.85 9.22
C TYR A 187 -2.40 13.76 9.33
N ASN A 188 -2.46 14.97 8.75
CA ASN A 188 -1.39 15.95 8.91
C ASN A 188 -1.18 16.35 10.37
N GLU A 189 -2.25 16.52 11.15
CA GLU A 189 -2.14 16.80 12.59
C GLU A 189 -1.46 15.66 13.36
N LEU A 190 -1.71 14.41 12.98
CA LEU A 190 -1.02 13.24 13.54
C LEU A 190 0.47 13.25 13.18
N PHE A 191 0.81 13.55 11.92
CA PHE A 191 2.21 13.68 11.51
C PHE A 191 2.93 14.87 12.16
N ASP A 192 2.25 15.99 12.41
CA ASP A 192 2.82 17.12 13.14
C ASP A 192 3.19 16.72 14.58
N LYS A 193 2.31 15.97 15.26
CA LYS A 193 2.60 15.40 16.58
C LYS A 193 3.75 14.38 16.51
N ALA A 194 3.73 13.51 15.51
CA ALA A 194 4.77 12.50 15.27
C ALA A 194 6.14 13.14 15.11
N GLU A 195 6.30 14.08 14.17
CA GLU A 195 7.55 14.80 13.93
C GLU A 195 7.99 15.58 15.18
N LYS A 196 7.07 16.28 15.85
CA LYS A 196 7.37 17.01 17.08
C LYS A 196 7.86 16.08 18.20
N SER A 197 7.38 14.84 18.29
CA SER A 197 7.79 13.91 19.35
C SER A 197 9.23 13.41 19.20
N VAL A 198 9.81 13.51 18.00
CA VAL A 198 11.16 13.04 17.68
C VAL A 198 12.06 14.13 17.09
N TRP A 199 11.70 15.40 17.28
CA TRP A 199 12.36 16.56 16.67
C TRP A 199 13.88 16.62 16.91
N ASN A 200 14.33 16.12 18.06
CA ASN A 200 15.74 16.10 18.47
C ASN A 200 16.49 14.80 18.08
N LYS A 201 15.81 13.86 17.40
CA LYS A 201 16.40 12.59 16.91
C LYS A 201 16.38 12.59 15.39
N GLN A 202 17.40 13.19 14.78
CA GLN A 202 17.38 13.48 13.34
C GLN A 202 17.13 12.26 12.45
N GLU A 203 17.76 11.11 12.75
CA GLU A 203 17.55 9.89 11.98
C GLU A 203 16.10 9.40 12.07
N VAL A 204 15.50 9.45 13.26
CA VAL A 204 14.10 9.04 13.47
C VAL A 204 13.14 10.03 12.81
N LEU A 205 13.42 11.33 12.94
CA LEU A 205 12.66 12.38 12.28
C LEU A 205 12.66 12.21 10.75
N ALA A 206 13.80 11.89 10.16
CA ALA A 206 13.92 11.65 8.71
C ALA A 206 13.01 10.49 8.26
N ARG A 207 12.95 9.39 9.02
CA ARG A 207 12.05 8.26 8.74
C ARG A 207 10.57 8.68 8.82
N VAL A 208 10.19 9.45 9.84
CA VAL A 208 8.81 9.97 9.98
C VAL A 208 8.45 10.90 8.81
N GLN A 209 9.37 11.78 8.42
CA GLN A 209 9.16 12.71 7.30
C GLN A 209 9.07 11.99 5.96
N LYS A 210 9.83 10.91 5.76
CA LYS A 210 9.70 10.03 4.59
C LYS A 210 8.28 9.49 4.47
N GLU A 211 7.69 8.97 5.55
CA GLU A 211 6.31 8.45 5.51
C GLU A 211 5.27 9.55 5.25
N ARG A 212 5.54 10.80 5.69
CA ARG A 212 4.64 11.93 5.42
C ARG A 212 4.55 12.30 3.94
N MET A 213 5.52 11.90 3.11
CA MET A 213 5.51 12.23 1.68
C MET A 213 4.24 11.75 0.98
N GLY A 214 3.66 10.63 1.39
CA GLY A 214 2.40 10.14 0.82
C GLY A 214 1.23 11.11 1.01
N LEU A 215 1.13 11.75 2.17
CA LEU A 215 0.11 12.78 2.40
C LEU A 215 0.35 14.04 1.57
N MET A 216 1.61 14.45 1.42
CA MET A 216 1.98 15.59 0.58
C MET A 216 1.64 15.32 -0.89
N TYR A 217 1.93 14.11 -1.37
CA TYR A 217 1.57 13.64 -2.70
C TYR A 217 0.05 13.73 -2.93
N VAL A 218 -0.75 13.18 -2.01
CA VAL A 218 -2.22 13.25 -2.10
C VAL A 218 -2.73 14.69 -2.03
N GLN A 219 -2.19 15.52 -1.14
CA GLN A 219 -2.60 16.92 -1.00
C GLN A 219 -2.42 17.70 -2.32
N LEU A 220 -1.31 17.47 -3.02
CA LEU A 220 -1.06 18.08 -4.33
C LEU A 220 -1.97 17.48 -5.41
N ARG A 221 -2.14 16.15 -5.42
CA ARG A 221 -3.01 15.44 -6.37
C ARG A 221 -4.46 15.89 -6.32
N LEU A 222 -5.00 16.02 -5.11
CA LEU A 222 -6.41 16.33 -4.87
C LEU A 222 -6.69 17.83 -4.72
N GLU A 223 -5.63 18.64 -4.86
CA GLU A 223 -5.62 20.10 -4.84
C GLU A 223 -6.16 20.69 -3.52
N TYR A 224 -5.76 20.08 -2.40
CA TYR A 224 -6.18 20.51 -1.06
C TYR A 224 -5.31 21.62 -0.49
N GLY A 225 -5.95 22.54 0.24
CA GLY A 225 -5.32 23.73 0.81
C GLY A 225 -5.13 24.87 -0.19
N SER A 226 -4.76 26.03 0.36
CA SER A 226 -4.50 27.25 -0.39
C SER A 226 -3.32 27.10 -1.37
N LEU A 227 -3.25 28.00 -2.34
CA LEU A 227 -2.15 28.08 -3.30
C LEU A 227 -0.77 28.16 -2.61
N LEU A 228 -0.67 28.95 -1.55
CA LEU A 228 0.57 29.13 -0.78
C LEU A 228 0.95 27.84 -0.04
N GLU A 229 -0.02 27.15 0.55
CA GLU A 229 0.22 25.86 1.22
C GLU A 229 0.68 24.81 0.22
N ARG A 230 0.01 24.68 -0.93
CA ARG A 230 0.41 23.72 -1.97
C ARG A 230 1.81 23.99 -2.53
N ARG A 231 2.22 25.27 -2.68
CA ARG A 231 3.60 25.62 -3.05
C ARG A 231 4.62 25.14 -2.01
N LYS A 232 4.35 25.35 -0.72
CA LYS A 232 5.22 24.88 0.37
C LYS A 232 5.29 23.35 0.43
N VAL A 233 4.15 22.68 0.25
CA VAL A 233 4.07 21.22 0.22
C VAL A 233 4.84 20.64 -0.95
N LEU A 234 4.73 21.22 -2.15
CA LEU A 234 5.50 20.78 -3.32
C LEU A 234 7.00 20.88 -3.07
N GLN A 235 7.49 22.04 -2.59
CA GLN A 235 8.91 22.22 -2.28
C GLN A 235 9.40 21.24 -1.22
N ARG A 236 8.60 21.00 -0.17
CA ARG A 236 8.95 20.06 0.90
C ARG A 236 8.98 18.62 0.39
N LEU A 237 7.99 18.21 -0.40
CA LEU A 237 7.93 16.88 -1.00
C LEU A 237 9.16 16.62 -1.89
N MET A 238 9.53 17.57 -2.75
CA MET A 238 10.70 17.41 -3.63
C MET A 238 12.00 17.26 -2.85
N ARG A 239 12.19 18.09 -1.81
CA ARG A 239 13.37 18.00 -0.93
C ARG A 239 13.46 16.66 -0.21
N LEU A 240 12.34 16.17 0.33
CA LEU A 240 12.29 14.87 1.01
C LEU A 240 12.49 13.72 0.03
N ALA A 241 11.90 13.80 -1.16
CA ALA A 241 12.07 12.80 -2.20
C ALA A 241 13.53 12.73 -2.66
N GLU A 242 14.22 13.87 -2.82
CA GLU A 242 15.64 13.91 -3.12
C GLU A 242 16.50 13.33 -2.00
N ALA A 243 16.26 13.74 -0.75
CA ALA A 243 17.00 13.25 0.41
C ALA A 243 16.86 11.73 0.64
N ASN A 244 15.76 11.13 0.19
CA ASN A 244 15.48 9.70 0.30
C ASN A 244 15.70 8.92 -1.00
N ASP A 245 16.25 9.56 -2.03
CA ASP A 245 16.46 8.98 -3.37
C ASP A 245 15.19 8.36 -3.97
N VAL A 246 14.05 9.01 -3.73
CA VAL A 246 12.75 8.66 -4.29
C VAL A 246 12.61 9.34 -5.64
N TRP A 247 12.98 8.60 -6.67
CA TRP A 247 12.85 9.04 -8.06
C TRP A 247 11.47 8.76 -8.64
N MET A 248 10.89 7.60 -8.31
CA MET A 248 9.69 7.09 -8.97
C MET A 248 8.46 7.18 -8.06
N PHE A 249 7.38 7.78 -8.56
CA PHE A 249 6.09 7.87 -7.85
C PHE A 249 5.04 6.91 -8.44
N SER A 250 5.30 6.35 -9.62
CA SER A 250 4.48 5.35 -10.30
C SER A 250 5.37 4.42 -11.12
N GLU A 251 5.15 3.11 -11.04
CA GLU A 251 5.77 2.11 -11.93
C GLU A 251 5.11 2.04 -13.31
N VAL A 252 3.99 2.76 -13.50
CA VAL A 252 3.25 2.78 -14.76
C VAL A 252 3.73 3.94 -15.65
N ASP A 253 4.26 3.59 -16.82
CA ASP A 253 4.81 4.55 -17.81
C ASP A 253 3.74 5.25 -18.67
N TRP A 254 2.53 4.70 -18.75
CA TRP A 254 1.44 5.21 -19.60
C TRP A 254 0.37 6.00 -18.83
N ARG A 255 0.74 6.63 -17.72
CA ARG A 255 -0.21 7.44 -16.95
C ARG A 255 -0.75 8.61 -17.79
N LYS A 256 -2.07 8.76 -17.80
CA LYS A 256 -2.77 9.90 -18.45
C LYS A 256 -2.24 11.25 -17.98
N ASP A 257 -1.78 11.29 -16.74
CA ASP A 257 -1.39 12.50 -16.06
C ASP A 257 0.12 12.80 -16.18
N GLN A 258 0.89 11.92 -16.84
CA GLN A 258 2.32 12.01 -17.14
C GLN A 258 3.18 12.54 -15.97
N SER A 259 2.93 12.07 -14.74
CA SER A 259 3.73 12.45 -13.56
C SER A 259 4.31 11.25 -12.81
N GLY A 260 4.89 10.30 -13.55
CA GLY A 260 5.34 9.02 -12.99
C GLY A 260 6.64 9.09 -12.18
N ASN A 261 7.48 10.10 -12.41
CA ASN A 261 8.69 10.36 -11.62
C ASN A 261 8.67 11.75 -10.97
N ARG A 262 9.60 11.97 -10.04
CA ARG A 262 9.75 13.19 -9.26
C ARG A 262 9.82 14.46 -10.12
N GLU A 263 10.60 14.44 -11.20
CA GLU A 263 10.79 15.61 -12.07
C GLU A 263 9.51 15.95 -12.83
N MET A 264 8.91 14.96 -13.48
CA MET A 264 7.64 15.14 -14.20
C MET A 264 6.52 15.62 -13.28
N PHE A 265 6.47 15.06 -12.06
CA PHE A 265 5.54 15.50 -11.03
C PHE A 265 5.78 16.97 -10.65
N TYR A 266 7.03 17.36 -10.37
CA TYR A 266 7.38 18.75 -10.07
C TYR A 266 6.92 19.72 -11.16
N GLN A 267 7.32 19.46 -12.41
CA GLN A 267 7.00 20.34 -13.54
C GLN A 267 5.50 20.53 -13.71
N LYS A 268 4.74 19.43 -13.66
CA LYS A 268 3.28 19.48 -13.77
C LYS A 268 2.64 20.31 -12.66
N TYR A 269 2.96 20.02 -11.41
CA TYR A 269 2.31 20.70 -10.28
C TYR A 269 2.77 22.14 -10.14
N MET A 270 4.03 22.45 -10.48
CA MET A 270 4.50 23.83 -10.55
C MET A 270 3.77 24.62 -11.63
N ASN A 271 3.57 24.05 -12.82
CA ASN A 271 2.80 24.69 -13.90
C ASN A 271 1.33 24.93 -13.50
N ARG A 272 0.69 23.97 -12.83
CA ARG A 272 -0.67 24.16 -12.29
C ARG A 272 -0.74 25.33 -11.30
N LEU A 273 0.19 25.39 -10.35
CA LEU A 273 0.26 26.44 -9.33
C LEU A 273 0.58 27.82 -9.92
N ASN A 274 1.31 27.88 -11.03
CA ASN A 274 1.55 29.14 -11.74
C ASN A 274 0.31 29.62 -12.50
N ASN A 275 -0.38 28.71 -13.18
CA ASN A 275 -1.62 29.03 -13.91
C ASN A 275 -2.76 29.47 -12.99
N GLU A 276 -2.85 28.92 -11.79
CA GLU A 276 -3.82 29.35 -10.78
C GLU A 276 -3.52 30.75 -10.25
N SER A 277 -2.24 31.12 -10.11
CA SER A 277 -1.83 32.46 -9.67
C SER A 277 -2.09 33.56 -10.71
N ALA A 278 -2.28 33.17 -11.97
CA ALA A 278 -2.51 34.07 -13.09
C ALA A 278 -4.01 34.36 -13.34
N LYS A 279 -4.90 33.72 -12.59
CA LYS A 279 -6.36 33.94 -12.60
C LYS A 279 -6.77 34.81 -11.43
#